data_AF-A0A515DDN7-F1
#
_entry.id   AF-A0A515DDN7-F1
#
_cell.length_a   1.000
_cell.length_b   1.000
_cell.length_c   1.000
_cell.angle_alpha   90.00
_cell.angle_beta   90.00
_cell.angle_gamma   90.00
#
_symmetry.space_group_name_H-M   'P 1'
#
loop_
_entity.id
_entity.type
_entity.pdbx_description
1 polymer ?
#
loop_
_entity_poly.entity_id
_entity_poly.type
_entity_poly.pdbx_seq_one_letter_code
_entity_poly.pdbx_strand_id
1 'polypeptide(L)'
;MATRKRVESWVVTDDFWRRVEPLIPVRERSADKAYVRKAGAGRPPKPARQVFEAVVYVLRTGCQWKALPKERFGSASAVHKRFLEWEAAGVFEALWKAGLCEYDQMEGIAWRWQSIDGAMFKAPLAQETVGRSPTDRGEKNGSKRHLLVDGRGVPLSLVVTEANAHDVTQLDQVLKAIMVKRKTPGARRSKHLCADTGYRGRRALEIIESHGYIPHVVGRRKEADAKRRNPTKNARRWVIEVCHSCFNRFRKLLARYEKLERSFVALNHVAAAIIAFRKVKLTVNIIYG
;
A
#
# COMPACT_ATOMS: atom_id res chain seq x y z
N MET A 1 -26.37 21.83 -1.77
CA MET A 1 -25.37 20.89 -1.21
C MET A 1 -25.68 19.50 -1.72
N ALA A 2 -24.82 18.89 -2.54
CA ALA A 2 -25.04 17.51 -3.00
C ALA A 2 -24.95 16.55 -1.81
N THR A 3 -26.03 15.83 -1.53
CA THR A 3 -26.13 14.82 -0.48
C THR A 3 -25.14 13.69 -0.77
N ARG A 4 -24.11 13.53 0.07
CA ARG A 4 -23.12 12.44 -0.07
C ARG A 4 -23.81 11.08 0.12
N LYS A 5 -24.09 10.38 -0.97
CA LYS A 5 -24.68 9.02 -0.93
C LYS A 5 -23.70 8.05 -0.25
N ARG A 6 -24.10 7.48 0.89
CA ARG A 6 -23.27 6.52 1.66
C ARG A 6 -23.13 5.22 0.86
N VAL A 7 -21.91 4.90 0.43
CA VAL A 7 -21.55 3.68 -0.31
C VAL A 7 -20.81 2.73 0.64
N GLU A 8 -20.93 1.42 0.46
CA GLU A 8 -20.19 0.45 1.29
C GLU A 8 -18.68 0.51 1.02
N SER A 9 -17.89 0.13 2.02
CA SER A 9 -16.42 0.29 1.94
C SER A 9 -15.70 -0.62 0.93
N TRP A 10 -16.43 -1.56 0.32
CA TRP A 10 -15.93 -2.51 -0.68
C TRP A 10 -16.57 -2.33 -2.06
N VAL A 11 -17.37 -1.27 -2.24
CA VAL A 11 -17.95 -0.95 -3.55
C VAL A 11 -16.99 -0.03 -4.31
N VAL A 12 -16.72 -0.39 -5.56
CA VAL A 12 -15.95 0.41 -6.50
C VAL A 12 -16.91 1.36 -7.21
N THR A 13 -16.78 2.65 -6.91
CA THR A 13 -17.55 3.71 -7.58
C THR A 13 -17.12 3.85 -9.04
N ASP A 14 -17.99 4.42 -9.88
CA ASP A 14 -17.65 4.71 -11.29
C ASP A 14 -16.43 5.63 -11.39
N ASP A 15 -16.33 6.61 -10.49
CA ASP A 15 -15.19 7.53 -10.42
C ASP A 15 -13.88 6.82 -10.09
N PHE A 16 -13.92 5.82 -9.20
CA PHE A 16 -12.73 5.01 -8.93
C PHE A 16 -12.41 4.10 -10.12
N TRP A 17 -13.44 3.50 -10.73
CA TRP A 17 -13.27 2.63 -11.89
C TRP A 17 -12.62 3.38 -13.07
N ARG A 18 -13.01 4.63 -13.36
CA ARG A 18 -12.40 5.44 -14.44
C ARG A 18 -10.88 5.66 -14.26
N ARG A 19 -10.36 5.58 -13.03
CA ARG A 19 -8.91 5.66 -12.75
C ARG A 19 -8.20 4.31 -12.92
N VAL A 20 -8.92 3.22 -12.69
CA VAL A 20 -8.40 1.85 -12.74
C VAL A 20 -8.42 1.31 -14.16
N GLU A 21 -9.51 1.53 -14.90
CA GLU A 21 -9.78 0.97 -16.22
C GLU A 21 -8.63 1.19 -17.23
N PRO A 22 -8.03 2.39 -17.35
CA PRO A 22 -6.93 2.61 -18.30
C PRO A 22 -5.65 1.82 -17.98
N LEU A 23 -5.51 1.34 -16.74
CA LEU A 23 -4.35 0.57 -16.29
C LEU A 23 -4.52 -0.93 -16.54
N ILE A 24 -5.71 -1.38 -16.94
CA ILE A 24 -5.99 -2.80 -17.17
C ILE A 24 -5.46 -3.18 -18.56
N PRO A 25 -4.56 -4.18 -18.67
CA PRO A 25 -4.06 -4.62 -19.96
C PRO A 25 -5.19 -5.13 -20.84
N VAL A 26 -5.33 -4.55 -22.03
CA VAL A 26 -6.24 -5.03 -23.06
C VAL A 26 -5.62 -6.27 -23.69
N ARG A 27 -6.39 -7.36 -23.74
CA ARG A 27 -5.92 -8.59 -24.39
C ARG A 27 -6.05 -8.43 -25.90
N GLU A 28 -4.96 -8.07 -26.55
CA GLU A 28 -4.89 -8.04 -28.00
C GLU A 28 -4.97 -9.47 -28.56
N ARG A 29 -5.81 -9.63 -29.57
CA ARG A 29 -5.85 -10.84 -30.40
C ARG A 29 -4.95 -10.57 -31.59
N SER A 30 -4.05 -11.49 -31.91
CA SER A 30 -3.21 -11.39 -33.10
C SER A 30 -4.13 -11.36 -34.33
N ALA A 31 -4.01 -10.32 -35.16
CA ALA A 31 -4.82 -10.15 -36.37
C ALA A 31 -4.60 -11.32 -37.35
N ASP A 32 -3.41 -11.91 -37.34
CA ASP A 32 -3.00 -13.00 -38.22
C ASP A 32 -3.56 -14.37 -37.82
N LYS A 33 -4.32 -14.45 -36.71
CA LYS A 33 -4.91 -15.70 -36.22
C LYS A 33 -6.42 -15.68 -36.35
N ALA A 34 -6.96 -16.60 -37.15
CA ALA A 34 -8.38 -16.91 -37.16
C ALA A 34 -8.79 -17.61 -35.86
N TYR A 35 -9.44 -16.88 -34.95
CA TYR A 35 -9.92 -17.42 -33.69
C TYR A 35 -11.28 -18.11 -33.87
N VAL A 36 -11.28 -19.42 -34.13
CA VAL A 36 -12.50 -20.24 -34.13
C VAL A 36 -12.76 -20.76 -32.71
N ARG A 37 -13.92 -20.44 -32.12
CA ARG A 37 -14.36 -21.06 -30.86
C ARG A 37 -14.74 -22.51 -31.14
N LYS A 38 -13.89 -23.46 -30.74
CA LYS A 38 -14.25 -24.89 -30.72
C LYS A 38 -15.40 -25.14 -29.74
N ALA A 39 -16.26 -26.11 -30.03
CA ALA A 39 -17.20 -26.63 -29.05
C ALA A 39 -16.43 -27.13 -27.81
N GLY A 40 -16.83 -26.70 -26.61
CA GLY A 40 -16.08 -26.94 -25.37
C GLY A 40 -14.95 -25.94 -25.08
N ALA A 41 -14.76 -24.90 -25.90
CA ALA A 41 -13.84 -23.82 -25.57
C ALA A 41 -14.25 -23.12 -24.26
N GLY A 42 -13.25 -22.75 -23.45
CA GLY A 42 -13.45 -22.15 -22.14
C GLY A 42 -14.34 -20.90 -22.14
N ARG A 43 -15.03 -20.67 -21.02
CA ARG A 43 -15.94 -19.53 -20.81
C ARG A 43 -15.22 -18.20 -21.10
N PRO A 44 -15.90 -17.19 -21.69
CA PRO A 44 -15.31 -15.86 -21.88
C PRO A 44 -14.69 -15.30 -20.60
N PRO A 45 -13.62 -14.48 -20.70
CA PRO A 45 -13.05 -13.78 -19.56
C PRO A 45 -14.11 -12.96 -18.84
N LYS A 46 -13.96 -12.86 -17.52
CA LYS A 46 -14.82 -11.98 -16.71
C LYS A 46 -14.56 -10.51 -17.04
N PRO A 47 -15.58 -9.64 -17.00
CA PRO A 47 -15.39 -8.20 -17.13
C PRO A 47 -14.35 -7.69 -16.12
N ALA A 48 -13.46 -6.81 -16.56
CA ALA A 48 -12.37 -6.29 -15.72
C ALA A 48 -12.91 -5.65 -14.44
N ARG A 49 -13.96 -4.83 -14.56
CA ARG A 49 -14.61 -4.19 -13.40
C ARG A 49 -15.05 -5.21 -12.34
N GLN A 50 -15.69 -6.30 -12.75
CA GLN A 50 -16.14 -7.36 -11.85
C GLN A 50 -14.97 -8.02 -11.13
N VAL A 51 -13.85 -8.26 -11.82
CA VAL A 51 -12.64 -8.83 -11.21
C VAL A 51 -12.03 -7.85 -10.20
N PHE A 52 -11.91 -6.58 -10.56
CA PHE A 52 -11.36 -5.56 -9.67
C PHE A 52 -12.24 -5.34 -8.43
N GLU A 53 -13.57 -5.31 -8.59
CA GLU A 53 -14.51 -5.28 -7.47
C GLU A 53 -14.34 -6.48 -6.54
N ALA A 54 -14.11 -7.68 -7.08
CA ALA A 54 -13.84 -8.87 -6.28
C ALA A 54 -12.52 -8.75 -5.50
N VAL A 55 -11.47 -8.17 -6.10
CA VAL A 55 -10.18 -7.90 -5.42
C VAL A 55 -10.38 -6.92 -4.27
N VAL A 56 -11.09 -5.81 -4.49
CA VAL A 56 -11.42 -4.84 -3.44
C VAL A 56 -12.27 -5.48 -2.35
N TYR A 57 -13.23 -6.33 -2.70
CA TYR A 57 -14.05 -7.06 -1.75
C TYR A 57 -13.21 -7.98 -0.85
N VAL A 58 -12.33 -8.80 -1.42
CA VAL A 58 -11.39 -9.65 -0.64
C VAL A 58 -10.52 -8.79 0.26
N LEU A 59 -9.94 -7.72 -0.29
CA LEU A 59 -9.04 -6.82 0.43
C LEU A 59 -9.71 -6.18 1.66
N ARG A 60 -10.95 -5.72 1.51
CA ARG A 60 -11.71 -5.03 2.56
C ARG A 60 -12.30 -5.98 3.60
N THR A 61 -12.94 -7.06 3.16
CA THR A 61 -13.61 -8.02 4.06
C THR A 61 -12.63 -8.96 4.76
N GLY A 62 -11.49 -9.25 4.12
CA GLY A 62 -10.53 -10.24 4.59
C GLY A 62 -10.95 -11.68 4.32
N CYS A 63 -12.02 -11.91 3.54
CA CYS A 63 -12.43 -13.27 3.23
C CYS A 63 -11.35 -14.04 2.46
N GLN A 64 -11.38 -15.37 2.57
CA GLN A 64 -10.54 -16.21 1.72
C GLN A 64 -10.98 -16.06 0.25
N TRP A 65 -10.05 -16.24 -0.69
CA TRP A 65 -10.37 -16.19 -2.12
C TRP A 65 -11.50 -17.16 -2.49
N LYS A 66 -11.48 -18.39 -1.94
CA LYS A 66 -12.51 -19.41 -2.17
C LYS A 66 -13.87 -19.08 -1.52
N ALA A 67 -13.91 -18.14 -0.58
CA ALA A 67 -15.14 -17.67 0.07
C ALA A 67 -15.75 -16.44 -0.62
N LEU A 68 -15.24 -16.05 -1.79
CA LEU A 68 -15.86 -15.00 -2.60
C LEU A 68 -17.30 -15.40 -3.00
N PRO A 69 -18.30 -14.51 -2.81
CA PRO A 69 -19.69 -14.78 -3.21
C PRO A 69 -19.79 -15.12 -4.70
N LYS A 70 -20.18 -16.36 -5.00
CA LYS A 70 -20.19 -16.91 -6.37
C LYS A 70 -21.30 -16.26 -7.20
N GLU A 71 -22.39 -15.89 -6.56
CA GLU A 71 -23.56 -15.25 -7.18
C GLU A 71 -23.18 -13.89 -7.76
N ARG A 72 -22.30 -13.15 -7.07
CA ARG A 72 -21.84 -11.81 -7.50
C ARG A 72 -20.58 -11.87 -8.37
N PHE A 73 -19.57 -12.64 -7.98
CA PHE A 73 -18.25 -12.60 -8.61
C PHE A 73 -17.94 -13.82 -9.47
N GLY A 74 -18.76 -14.86 -9.42
CA GLY A 74 -18.56 -16.14 -10.10
C GLY A 74 -17.36 -16.92 -9.55
N SER A 75 -16.66 -17.65 -10.43
CA SER A 75 -15.54 -18.52 -10.02
C SER A 75 -14.40 -17.73 -9.37
N ALA A 76 -14.15 -18.00 -8.09
CA ALA A 76 -13.01 -17.49 -7.33
C ALA A 76 -11.67 -17.78 -8.01
N SER A 77 -11.51 -18.98 -8.59
CA SER A 77 -10.28 -19.35 -9.31
C SER A 77 -10.05 -18.46 -10.54
N ALA A 78 -11.11 -18.09 -11.25
CA ALA A 78 -11.01 -17.19 -12.40
C ALA A 78 -10.63 -15.75 -11.98
N VAL A 79 -11.20 -15.26 -10.87
CA VAL A 79 -10.84 -13.96 -10.28
C VAL A 79 -9.38 -13.96 -9.84
N HIS A 80 -8.97 -14.96 -9.05
CA HIS A 80 -7.60 -15.05 -8.54
C HIS A 80 -6.56 -15.21 -9.66
N LYS A 81 -6.86 -15.99 -10.70
CA LYS A 81 -6.00 -16.09 -11.89
C LYS A 81 -5.78 -14.72 -12.52
N ARG A 82 -6.86 -13.94 -12.70
CA ARG A 82 -6.77 -12.62 -13.32
C ARG A 82 -6.10 -11.58 -12.41
N PHE A 83 -6.27 -11.69 -11.10
CA PHE A 83 -5.48 -10.94 -10.12
C PHE A 83 -3.98 -11.18 -10.29
N LEU A 84 -3.53 -12.44 -10.41
CA LEU A 84 -2.12 -12.77 -10.62
C LEU A 84 -1.60 -12.29 -11.99
N GLU A 85 -2.42 -12.34 -13.03
CA GLU A 85 -2.06 -11.82 -14.37
C GLU A 85 -1.89 -10.29 -14.35
N TRP A 86 -2.71 -9.57 -13.58
CA TRP A 86 -2.58 -8.12 -13.40
C TRP A 86 -1.44 -7.72 -12.48
N GLU A 87 -1.18 -8.52 -11.45
CA GLU A 87 0.00 -8.35 -10.61
C GLU A 87 1.28 -8.48 -11.45
N ALA A 88 1.40 -9.55 -12.25
CA ALA A 88 2.55 -9.75 -13.14
C ALA A 88 2.70 -8.64 -14.20
N ALA A 89 1.60 -8.00 -14.60
CA ALA A 89 1.59 -6.86 -15.52
C ALA A 89 1.82 -5.50 -14.83
N GLY A 90 2.06 -5.47 -13.50
CA GLY A 90 2.34 -4.24 -12.76
C GLY A 90 1.13 -3.31 -12.52
N VAL A 91 -0.09 -3.80 -12.75
CA VAL A 91 -1.32 -2.98 -12.68
C VAL A 91 -1.49 -2.30 -11.32
N PHE A 92 -1.23 -3.04 -10.24
CA PHE A 92 -1.47 -2.52 -8.88
C PHE A 92 -0.42 -1.49 -8.46
N GLU A 93 0.84 -1.68 -8.87
CA GLU A 93 1.89 -0.68 -8.66
C GLU A 93 1.59 0.59 -9.46
N ALA A 94 1.19 0.45 -10.74
CA ALA A 94 0.78 1.56 -11.58
C ALA A 94 -0.42 2.33 -10.98
N LEU A 95 -1.38 1.61 -10.40
CA LEU A 95 -2.54 2.21 -9.73
C LEU A 95 -2.14 3.04 -8.51
N TRP A 96 -1.21 2.55 -7.69
CA TRP A 96 -0.70 3.31 -6.57
C TRP A 96 0.09 4.55 -7.02
N LYS A 97 0.95 4.41 -8.02
CA LYS A 97 1.67 5.53 -8.62
C LYS A 97 0.71 6.58 -9.18
N ALA A 98 -0.35 6.16 -9.88
CA ALA A 98 -1.38 7.06 -10.39
C ALA A 98 -2.07 7.84 -9.26
N GLY A 99 -2.42 7.16 -8.16
CA GLY A 99 -2.99 7.82 -6.98
C GLY A 99 -2.06 8.83 -6.32
N LEU A 100 -0.76 8.54 -6.26
CA LEU A 100 0.23 9.50 -5.77
C LEU A 100 0.43 10.68 -6.72
N CYS A 101 0.43 10.48 -8.03
CA CYS A 101 0.49 11.55 -9.02
C CYS A 101 -0.72 12.47 -8.92
N GLU A 102 -1.93 11.92 -8.78
CA GLU A 102 -3.15 12.71 -8.61
C GLU A 102 -3.12 13.49 -7.29
N TYR A 103 -2.69 12.86 -6.20
CA TYR A 103 -2.52 13.54 -4.91
C TYR A 103 -1.47 14.67 -4.98
N ASP A 104 -0.34 14.45 -5.64
CA ASP A 104 0.68 15.49 -5.82
C ASP A 104 0.15 16.65 -6.68
N GLN A 105 -0.65 16.36 -7.70
CA GLN A 105 -1.24 17.39 -8.55
C GLN A 105 -2.31 18.22 -7.82
N MET A 106 -3.15 17.57 -7.01
CA MET A 106 -4.33 18.20 -6.41
C MET A 106 -4.04 18.84 -5.04
N GLU A 107 -3.20 18.20 -4.22
CA GLU A 107 -2.94 18.61 -2.83
C GLU A 107 -1.46 18.93 -2.57
N GLY A 108 -0.56 18.52 -3.48
CA GLY A 108 0.90 18.61 -3.36
C GLY A 108 1.46 17.67 -2.29
N ILE A 109 2.42 16.80 -2.61
CA ILE A 109 3.02 15.95 -1.57
C ILE A 109 3.74 16.81 -0.52
N ALA A 110 3.50 16.53 0.77
CA ALA A 110 4.10 17.28 1.87
C ALA A 110 5.57 16.89 2.11
N TRP A 111 6.44 17.21 1.15
CA TRP A 111 7.85 16.84 1.09
C TRP A 111 8.73 17.39 2.23
N ARG A 112 8.26 18.37 3.01
CA ARG A 112 9.06 18.92 4.11
C ARG A 112 9.29 17.91 5.24
N TRP A 113 8.30 17.10 5.56
CA TRP A 113 8.36 16.12 6.65
C TRP A 113 7.86 14.78 6.18
N GLN A 114 8.65 13.74 6.37
CA GLN A 114 8.25 12.35 6.13
C GLN A 114 8.45 11.56 7.42
N SER A 115 7.69 10.48 7.57
CA SER A 115 7.87 9.53 8.66
C SER A 115 8.06 8.13 8.10
N ILE A 116 8.96 7.36 8.72
CA ILE A 116 9.23 5.96 8.38
C ILE A 116 9.02 5.07 9.61
N ASP A 117 8.38 3.94 9.40
CA ASP A 117 8.12 2.93 10.42
C ASP A 117 7.78 1.58 9.78
N GLY A 118 7.94 0.52 10.57
CA GLY A 118 7.60 -0.84 10.19
C GLY A 118 6.46 -1.39 11.05
N ALA A 119 5.57 -2.17 10.44
CA ALA A 119 4.54 -2.92 11.15
C ALA A 119 4.72 -4.43 10.91
N MET A 120 4.75 -5.21 11.99
CA MET A 120 4.84 -6.67 11.94
C MET A 120 3.46 -7.30 11.91
N PHE A 121 3.32 -8.41 11.20
CA PHE A 121 2.08 -9.20 11.16
C PHE A 121 2.40 -10.69 11.06
N LYS A 122 1.46 -11.49 11.56
CA LYS A 122 1.53 -12.96 11.49
C LYS A 122 1.38 -13.40 10.03
N ALA A 123 2.19 -14.38 9.64
CA ALA A 123 2.23 -14.89 8.28
C ALA A 123 2.12 -16.43 8.26
N PRO A 124 1.00 -17.01 8.74
CA PRO A 124 0.89 -18.43 9.04
C PRO A 124 0.98 -19.37 7.82
N LEU A 125 0.65 -18.88 6.63
CA LEU A 125 0.66 -19.68 5.39
C LEU A 125 1.71 -19.21 4.37
N ALA A 126 2.46 -18.16 4.69
CA ALA A 126 3.41 -17.57 3.77
C ALA A 126 4.64 -18.47 3.62
N GLN A 127 5.07 -18.63 2.38
CA GLN A 127 6.17 -19.49 1.96
C GLN A 127 7.43 -18.69 1.64
N GLU A 128 7.26 -17.41 1.28
CA GLU A 128 8.34 -16.49 0.88
C GLU A 128 8.34 -15.28 1.82
N THR A 129 9.50 -14.67 2.05
CA THR A 129 9.63 -13.39 2.76
C THR A 129 8.96 -13.45 4.15
N VAL A 130 9.29 -14.52 4.87
CA VAL A 130 8.86 -14.79 6.24
C VAL A 130 10.03 -15.14 7.13
N GLY A 131 10.01 -14.65 8.36
CA GLY A 131 11.00 -15.00 9.37
C GLY A 131 10.32 -15.27 10.70
N ARG A 132 11.03 -15.89 11.65
CA ARG A 132 10.52 -16.06 13.02
C ARG A 132 10.19 -14.68 13.60
N SER A 133 9.04 -14.54 14.25
CA SER A 133 8.72 -13.26 14.90
C SER A 133 9.56 -13.07 16.17
N PRO A 134 10.30 -11.95 16.33
CA PRO A 134 11.03 -11.65 17.56
C PRO A 134 10.13 -11.46 18.78
N THR A 135 8.85 -11.09 18.59
CA THR A 135 7.91 -10.79 19.69
C THR A 135 7.12 -12.01 20.16
N ASP A 136 7.04 -13.08 19.37
CA ASP A 136 6.20 -14.25 19.66
C ASP A 136 7.05 -15.47 20.07
N ARG A 137 8.14 -15.27 20.84
CA ARG A 137 9.09 -16.33 21.26
C ARG A 137 9.67 -17.18 20.10
N GLY A 138 9.67 -16.67 18.87
CA GLY A 138 10.29 -17.31 17.71
C GLY A 138 9.53 -18.50 17.09
N GLU A 139 8.34 -18.86 17.58
CA GLU A 139 7.62 -20.06 17.10
C GLU A 139 6.79 -19.83 15.84
N LYS A 140 6.45 -18.58 15.51
CA LYS A 140 5.51 -18.26 14.41
C LYS A 140 6.17 -17.42 13.33
N ASN A 141 5.87 -17.78 12.07
CA ASN A 141 6.27 -17.03 10.89
C ASN A 141 5.57 -15.66 10.87
N GLY A 142 6.34 -14.63 10.57
CA GLY A 142 5.87 -13.26 10.40
C GLY A 142 6.56 -12.54 9.26
N SER A 143 5.94 -11.46 8.82
CA SER A 143 6.53 -10.51 7.88
C SER A 143 6.41 -9.09 8.46
N LYS A 144 7.25 -8.19 7.99
CA LYS A 144 7.17 -6.75 8.26
C LYS A 144 6.76 -6.02 7.00
N ARG A 145 5.96 -4.98 7.15
CA ARG A 145 5.72 -3.95 6.12
C ARG A 145 6.33 -2.66 6.60
N HIS A 146 7.32 -2.17 5.86
CA HIS A 146 7.96 -0.90 6.08
C HIS A 146 7.33 0.15 5.18
N LEU A 147 7.00 1.31 5.72
CA LEU A 147 6.35 2.40 4.99
C LEU A 147 7.11 3.70 5.16
N LEU A 148 7.20 4.47 4.07
CA LEU A 148 7.46 5.91 4.14
C LEU A 148 6.16 6.65 3.86
N VAL A 149 5.84 7.65 4.67
CA VAL A 149 4.67 8.52 4.44
C VAL A 149 5.06 9.99 4.37
N ASP A 150 4.27 10.78 3.63
CA ASP A 150 4.41 12.24 3.65
C ASP A 150 3.91 12.86 4.95
N GLY A 151 4.04 14.19 5.08
CA GLY A 151 3.61 14.94 6.27
C GLY A 151 2.10 14.93 6.52
N ARG A 152 1.28 14.38 5.61
CA ARG A 152 -0.17 14.21 5.76
C ARG A 152 -0.60 12.73 5.78
N GLY A 153 0.35 11.80 5.71
CA GLY A 153 0.13 10.36 5.87
C GLY A 153 -0.28 9.64 4.59
N VAL A 154 0.07 10.14 3.40
CA VAL A 154 -0.02 9.32 2.18
C VAL A 154 1.21 8.39 2.09
N PRO A 155 1.06 7.09 1.77
CA PRO A 155 2.19 6.18 1.62
C PRO A 155 2.96 6.47 0.33
N LEU A 156 4.22 6.87 0.45
CA LEU A 156 5.14 7.21 -0.65
C LEU A 156 5.97 6.01 -1.12
N SER A 157 6.29 5.07 -0.21
CA SER A 157 6.98 3.82 -0.50
C SER A 157 6.58 2.72 0.48
N LEU A 158 6.78 1.47 0.07
CA LEU A 158 6.37 0.27 0.77
C LEU A 158 7.31 -0.87 0.42
N VAL A 159 7.84 -1.54 1.43
CA VAL A 159 8.66 -2.76 1.28
C VAL A 159 8.13 -3.80 2.26
N VAL A 160 8.03 -5.05 1.81
CA VAL A 160 7.69 -6.19 2.67
C VAL A 160 8.93 -7.04 2.88
N THR A 161 9.22 -7.39 4.12
CA THR A 161 10.34 -8.27 4.47
C THR A 161 9.95 -9.35 5.45
N GLU A 162 10.87 -10.26 5.70
CA GLU A 162 10.81 -11.21 6.82
C GLU A 162 10.77 -10.48 8.17
N ALA A 163 10.17 -11.11 9.20
CA ALA A 163 10.12 -10.55 10.55
C ALA A 163 11.49 -10.27 11.18
N ASN A 164 12.51 -11.06 10.85
CA ASN A 164 13.86 -10.91 11.41
C ASN A 164 14.76 -9.96 10.60
N ALA A 165 14.26 -9.37 9.52
CA ALA A 165 15.04 -8.45 8.71
C ALA A 165 15.51 -7.25 9.55
N HIS A 166 16.81 -6.91 9.44
CA HIS A 166 17.43 -5.80 10.16
C HIS A 166 16.91 -4.46 9.66
N ASP A 167 16.34 -3.66 10.56
CA ASP A 167 15.65 -2.41 10.20
C ASP A 167 16.56 -1.41 9.42
N VAL A 168 17.89 -1.42 9.66
CA VAL A 168 18.85 -0.55 8.95
C VAL A 168 18.94 -0.86 7.46
N THR A 169 18.92 -2.14 7.07
CA THR A 169 18.96 -2.52 5.64
C THR A 169 17.62 -2.18 4.96
N GLN A 170 16.53 -2.20 5.73
CA GLN A 170 15.19 -1.88 5.24
C GLN A 170 15.00 -0.38 5.02
N LEU A 171 15.62 0.46 5.83
CA LEU A 171 15.62 1.91 5.66
C LEU A 171 16.06 2.33 4.25
N ASP A 172 17.19 1.81 3.77
CA ASP A 172 17.70 2.15 2.43
C ASP A 172 16.75 1.67 1.32
N GLN A 173 16.22 0.45 1.44
CA GLN A 173 15.26 -0.09 0.47
C GLN A 173 13.97 0.74 0.40
N VAL A 174 13.43 1.14 1.55
CA VAL A 174 12.21 1.95 1.63
C VAL A 174 12.42 3.34 1.04
N LEU A 175 13.58 3.97 1.27
CA LEU A 175 13.88 5.29 0.70
C LEU A 175 14.15 5.22 -0.81
N LYS A 176 14.71 4.10 -1.33
CA LYS A 176 14.86 3.84 -2.77
C LYS A 176 13.53 3.58 -3.47
N ALA A 177 12.58 2.96 -2.77
CA ALA A 177 11.28 2.56 -3.33
C ALA A 177 10.22 3.69 -3.39
N ILE A 178 10.63 4.96 -3.30
CA ILE A 178 9.69 6.10 -3.42
C ILE A 178 9.08 6.11 -4.82
N MET A 179 7.75 6.00 -4.88
CA MET A 179 7.04 5.77 -6.14
C MET A 179 6.99 6.96 -7.09
N VAL A 180 7.05 8.18 -6.54
CA VAL A 180 6.96 9.43 -7.29
C VAL A 180 8.08 10.37 -6.88
N LYS A 181 8.76 10.97 -7.86
CA LYS A 181 9.84 11.92 -7.60
C LYS A 181 9.28 13.32 -7.42
N ARG A 182 9.88 14.08 -6.51
CA ARG A 182 9.63 15.51 -6.36
C ARG A 182 10.11 16.24 -7.62
N LYS A 183 9.19 16.82 -8.40
CA LYS A 183 9.49 17.50 -9.67
C LYS A 183 10.51 18.64 -9.53
N THR A 184 10.38 19.45 -8.48
CA THR A 184 11.26 20.58 -8.20
C THR A 184 11.82 20.47 -6.77
N PRO A 185 12.94 19.77 -6.58
CA PRO A 185 13.65 19.78 -5.31
C PRO A 185 14.13 21.21 -5.01
N GLY A 186 13.92 21.69 -3.78
CA GLY A 186 14.50 22.96 -3.36
C GLY A 186 16.03 22.85 -3.31
N ALA A 187 16.74 23.95 -3.61
CA ALA A 187 18.21 23.98 -3.61
C ALA A 187 18.82 23.62 -2.24
N ARG A 188 18.10 23.89 -1.13
CA ARG A 188 18.53 23.56 0.23
C ARG A 188 17.89 22.27 0.72
N ARG A 189 18.68 21.44 1.42
CA ARG A 189 18.20 20.25 2.15
C ARG A 189 17.07 20.65 3.10
N SER A 190 15.83 20.32 2.72
CA SER A 190 14.62 20.72 3.44
C SER A 190 13.71 19.53 3.79
N LYS A 191 14.14 18.30 3.47
CA LYS A 191 13.40 17.08 3.81
C LYS A 191 13.83 16.63 5.20
N HIS A 192 12.88 16.45 6.09
CA HIS A 192 13.10 15.90 7.43
C HIS A 192 12.49 14.50 7.52
N LEU A 193 13.22 13.56 8.12
CA LEU A 193 12.74 12.19 8.32
C LEU A 193 12.57 11.89 9.80
N CYS A 194 11.34 11.62 10.22
CA CYS A 194 11.02 11.10 11.54
C CYS A 194 11.11 9.57 11.52
N ALA A 195 11.87 8.98 12.44
CA ALA A 195 12.04 7.54 12.57
C ALA A 195 12.11 7.13 14.06
N ASP A 196 11.84 5.86 14.35
CA ASP A 196 12.00 5.31 15.71
C ASP A 196 13.45 5.36 16.19
N THR A 197 13.65 5.41 17.51
CA THR A 197 14.91 5.15 18.21
C THR A 197 15.70 3.94 17.73
N GLY A 198 15.06 2.91 17.17
CA GLY A 198 15.77 1.80 16.51
C GLY A 198 16.71 2.26 15.38
N TYR A 199 16.44 3.41 14.77
CA TYR A 199 17.23 4.01 13.68
C TYR A 199 18.31 4.99 14.16
N ARG A 200 18.73 4.94 15.44
CA ARG A 200 19.77 5.84 15.99
C ARG A 200 21.20 5.46 15.64
N GLY A 201 21.44 4.25 15.13
CA GLY A 201 22.78 3.79 14.79
C GLY A 201 23.44 4.64 13.70
N ARG A 202 24.77 4.80 13.76
CA ARG A 202 25.55 5.60 12.79
C ARG A 202 25.19 5.27 11.34
N ARG A 203 25.10 3.96 11.02
CA ARG A 203 24.76 3.49 9.67
C ARG A 203 23.37 3.93 9.21
N ALA A 204 22.38 3.91 10.10
CA ALA A 204 21.03 4.37 9.77
C ALA A 204 21.04 5.87 9.49
N LEU A 205 21.75 6.65 10.31
CA LEU A 205 21.89 8.09 10.09
C LEU A 205 22.54 8.38 8.73
N GLU A 206 23.68 7.75 8.41
CA GLU A 206 24.36 7.88 7.11
C GLU A 206 23.43 7.60 5.91
N ILE A 207 22.59 6.57 6.01
CA ILE A 207 21.59 6.25 4.96
C ILE A 207 20.55 7.38 4.86
N ILE A 208 20.02 7.87 5.98
CA ILE A 208 19.06 8.99 5.96
C ILE A 208 19.68 10.22 5.28
N GLU A 209 20.94 10.51 5.61
CA GLU A 209 21.65 11.66 5.04
C GLU A 209 21.96 11.50 3.56
N SER A 210 22.37 10.31 3.11
CA SER A 210 22.68 10.04 1.70
C SER A 210 21.45 10.16 0.78
N HIS A 211 20.26 9.93 1.33
CA HIS A 211 18.97 10.17 0.65
C HIS A 211 18.49 11.64 0.75
N GLY A 212 19.32 12.54 1.29
CA GLY A 212 19.07 13.97 1.38
C GLY A 212 18.07 14.37 2.47
N TYR A 213 17.92 13.56 3.53
CA TYR A 213 16.99 13.81 4.64
C TYR A 213 17.71 14.24 5.89
N ILE A 214 17.24 15.26 6.60
CA ILE A 214 17.70 15.59 7.95
C ILE A 214 17.07 14.60 8.94
N PRO A 215 17.86 13.79 9.68
CA PRO A 215 17.33 12.78 10.58
C PRO A 215 16.72 13.40 11.85
N HIS A 216 15.51 12.95 12.20
CA HIS A 216 14.81 13.26 13.45
C HIS A 216 14.49 11.96 14.19
N VAL A 217 15.48 11.42 14.89
CA VAL A 217 15.40 10.12 15.59
C VAL A 217 15.33 10.33 17.10
N VAL A 218 14.16 10.71 17.58
CA VAL A 218 13.92 11.06 18.99
C VAL A 218 13.18 9.92 19.71
N GLY A 219 13.54 9.67 20.96
CA GLY A 219 12.87 8.65 21.78
C GLY A 219 11.61 9.17 22.44
N ARG A 220 10.64 8.27 22.65
CA ARG A 220 9.32 8.58 23.20
C ARG A 220 9.37 9.43 24.48
N ARG A 221 10.30 9.15 25.40
CA ARG A 221 10.49 9.96 26.63
C ARG A 221 10.85 11.41 26.31
N LYS A 222 11.84 11.63 25.44
CA LYS A 222 12.27 12.98 25.03
C LYS A 222 11.16 13.70 24.24
N GLU A 223 10.38 12.99 23.44
CA GLU A 223 9.21 13.57 22.76
C GLU A 223 8.13 13.99 23.76
N ALA A 224 7.83 13.16 24.76
CA ALA A 224 6.89 13.48 25.83
C ALA A 224 7.36 14.69 26.65
N ASP A 225 8.65 14.77 26.97
CA ASP A 225 9.25 15.93 27.65
C ASP A 225 9.15 17.21 26.81
N ALA A 226 9.42 17.12 25.51
CA ALA A 226 9.29 18.25 24.60
C ALA A 226 7.84 18.73 24.50
N LYS A 227 6.86 17.81 24.49
CA LYS A 227 5.43 18.12 24.48
C LYS A 227 4.96 18.72 25.82
N ARG A 228 5.49 18.23 26.95
CA ARG A 228 5.24 18.83 28.29
C ARG A 228 5.73 20.28 28.35
N ARG A 229 6.93 20.55 27.81
CA ARG A 229 7.52 21.91 27.79
C ARG A 229 6.86 22.85 26.78
N ASN A 230 6.36 22.32 25.66
CA ASN A 230 5.64 23.10 24.67
C ASN A 230 4.49 22.27 24.08
N PRO A 231 3.25 22.45 24.57
CA PRO A 231 2.08 21.68 24.13
C PRO A 231 1.77 21.79 22.63
N THR A 232 2.25 22.83 21.95
CA THR A 232 2.07 22.99 20.50
C THR A 232 3.00 22.09 19.67
N LYS A 233 4.05 21.52 20.27
CA LYS A 233 4.96 20.58 19.62
C LYS A 233 4.38 19.17 19.63
N ASN A 234 3.77 18.77 18.52
CA ASN A 234 3.36 17.39 18.28
C ASN A 234 4.49 16.56 17.64
N ALA A 235 4.73 15.36 18.17
CA ALA A 235 5.66 14.40 17.60
C ALA A 235 5.17 13.96 16.21
N ARG A 236 5.87 14.32 15.14
CA ARG A 236 5.37 14.15 13.77
C ARG A 236 5.22 12.69 13.33
N ARG A 237 5.74 11.74 14.10
CA ARG A 237 5.62 10.29 13.87
C ARG A 237 4.17 9.78 13.93
N TRP A 238 3.25 10.44 14.64
CA TRP A 238 1.85 9.99 14.72
C TRP A 238 1.19 9.80 13.32
N VAL A 239 1.68 10.53 12.30
CA VAL A 239 1.17 10.47 10.93
C VAL A 239 1.35 9.08 10.30
N ILE A 240 2.47 8.39 10.57
CA ILE A 240 2.68 7.03 10.04
C ILE A 240 1.86 6.00 10.81
N GLU A 241 1.65 6.19 12.11
CA GLU A 241 0.76 5.34 12.91
C GLU A 241 -0.69 5.41 12.37
N VAL A 242 -1.14 6.59 11.97
CA VAL A 242 -2.43 6.75 11.30
C VAL A 242 -2.47 6.07 9.94
N CYS A 243 -1.39 6.14 9.15
CA CYS A 243 -1.31 5.41 7.89
C CYS A 243 -1.39 3.89 8.13
N HIS A 244 -0.66 3.35 9.12
CA HIS A 244 -0.79 1.94 9.51
C HIS A 244 -2.22 1.59 9.94
N SER A 245 -2.88 2.46 10.70
CA SER A 245 -4.30 2.30 11.05
C SER A 245 -5.22 2.29 9.82
N CYS A 246 -4.94 3.11 8.80
CA CYS A 246 -5.65 3.05 7.52
C CYS A 246 -5.44 1.69 6.83
N PHE A 247 -4.20 1.17 6.81
CA PHE A 247 -3.92 -0.18 6.29
C PHE A 247 -4.68 -1.28 7.06
N ASN A 248 -4.85 -1.14 8.38
CA ASN A 248 -5.60 -2.10 9.20
C ASN A 248 -7.09 -2.17 8.86
N ARG A 249 -7.64 -1.16 8.18
CA ARG A 249 -9.03 -1.20 7.67
C ARG A 249 -9.19 -2.16 6.48
N PHE A 250 -8.11 -2.61 5.87
CA PHE A 250 -8.11 -3.66 4.86
C PHE A 250 -7.85 -4.98 5.56
N ARG A 251 -8.92 -5.66 6.01
CA ARG A 251 -8.83 -6.83 6.90
C ARG A 251 -7.94 -7.94 6.35
N LYS A 252 -7.85 -8.06 5.02
CA LYS A 252 -6.97 -9.02 4.33
C LYS A 252 -5.48 -8.83 4.64
N LEU A 253 -5.07 -7.63 5.09
CA LEU A 253 -3.69 -7.26 5.38
C LEU A 253 -3.34 -7.32 6.87
N LEU A 254 -4.28 -7.65 7.77
CA LEU A 254 -4.02 -7.76 9.21
C LEU A 254 -3.12 -8.96 9.55
N ALA A 255 -3.29 -10.04 8.79
CA ALA A 255 -2.43 -11.21 8.81
C ALA A 255 -2.18 -11.64 7.36
N ARG A 256 -0.96 -12.08 7.07
CA ARG A 256 -0.58 -12.53 5.74
C ARG A 256 -0.95 -14.01 5.57
N TYR A 257 -2.07 -14.24 4.90
CA TYR A 257 -2.48 -15.57 4.42
C TYR A 257 -2.03 -15.85 2.98
N GLU A 258 -1.58 -14.83 2.24
CA GLU A 258 -1.04 -15.01 0.91
C GLU A 258 0.30 -15.75 0.97
N LYS A 259 0.39 -16.86 0.23
CA LYS A 259 1.56 -17.74 0.22
C LYS A 259 2.79 -17.05 -0.40
N LEU A 260 2.57 -16.41 -1.54
CA LEU A 260 3.60 -15.74 -2.33
C LEU A 260 3.74 -14.27 -1.91
N GLU A 261 4.96 -13.74 -1.97
CA GLU A 261 5.23 -12.34 -1.64
C GLU A 261 4.54 -11.40 -2.63
N ARG A 262 4.70 -11.66 -3.92
CA ARG A 262 4.11 -10.89 -5.03
C ARG A 262 2.62 -10.62 -4.85
N SER A 263 1.84 -11.64 -4.48
CA SER A 263 0.39 -11.52 -4.22
C SER A 263 0.11 -10.62 -3.02
N PHE A 264 0.91 -10.72 -1.97
CA PHE A 264 0.76 -9.90 -0.78
C PHE A 264 1.13 -8.43 -1.06
N VAL A 265 2.23 -8.19 -1.77
CA VAL A 265 2.67 -6.84 -2.19
C VAL A 265 1.62 -6.19 -3.09
N ALA A 266 1.07 -6.92 -4.06
CA ALA A 266 -0.02 -6.45 -4.91
C ALA A 266 -1.25 -5.96 -4.12
N LEU A 267 -1.70 -6.72 -3.11
CA LEU A 267 -2.80 -6.29 -2.23
C LEU A 267 -2.44 -5.04 -1.43
N ASN A 268 -1.18 -4.91 -1.01
CA ASN A 268 -0.68 -3.70 -0.35
C ASN A 268 -0.65 -2.49 -1.30
N HIS A 269 -0.27 -2.68 -2.57
CA HIS A 269 -0.32 -1.61 -3.57
C HIS A 269 -1.76 -1.13 -3.81
N VAL A 270 -2.74 -2.04 -3.89
CA VAL A 270 -4.16 -1.65 -3.98
C VAL A 270 -4.58 -0.82 -2.76
N ALA A 271 -4.22 -1.26 -1.55
CA ALA A 271 -4.53 -0.51 -0.33
C ALA A 271 -3.85 0.87 -0.33
N ALA A 272 -2.57 0.96 -0.71
CA ALA A 272 -1.81 2.20 -0.80
C ALA A 272 -2.44 3.18 -1.81
N ALA A 273 -2.86 2.68 -2.98
CA ALA A 273 -3.58 3.45 -3.98
C ALA A 273 -4.89 4.02 -3.43
N ILE A 274 -5.71 3.19 -2.78
CA ILE A 274 -6.98 3.63 -2.18
C ILE A 274 -6.74 4.70 -1.11
N ILE A 275 -5.70 4.54 -0.29
CA ILE A 275 -5.30 5.56 0.70
C ILE A 275 -4.90 6.87 0.00
N ALA A 276 -4.10 6.81 -1.07
CA ALA A 276 -3.69 7.99 -1.83
C ALA A 276 -4.86 8.72 -2.46
N PHE A 277 -5.75 8.01 -3.17
CA PHE A 277 -6.95 8.61 -3.75
C PHE A 277 -7.87 9.22 -2.69
N ARG A 278 -8.01 8.60 -1.50
CA ARG A 278 -8.79 9.16 -0.38
C ARG A 278 -8.21 10.45 0.20
N LYS A 279 -6.93 10.75 -0.04
CA LYS A 279 -6.30 11.99 0.40
C LYS A 279 -6.59 13.17 -0.54
N VAL A 280 -7.06 12.89 -1.76
CA VAL A 280 -7.57 13.90 -2.69
C VAL A 280 -8.98 14.32 -2.25
N LYS A 281 -9.20 15.61 -2.05
CA LYS A 281 -10.53 16.13 -1.73
C LYS A 281 -11.41 16.10 -2.98
N LEU A 282 -12.18 15.03 -3.14
CA LEU A 282 -13.22 14.96 -4.17
C LEU A 282 -14.61 15.24 -3.61
N THR A 283 -15.50 15.72 -4.49
CA THR A 283 -16.93 15.92 -4.20
C THR A 283 -17.64 14.57 -3.95
N VAL A 284 -17.10 13.48 -4.50
CA VAL A 284 -17.63 12.10 -4.39
C VAL A 284 -16.63 11.21 -3.63
N ASN A 285 -17.12 10.42 -2.66
CA ASN A 285 -16.28 9.49 -1.91
C ASN A 285 -15.87 8.30 -2.79
N ILE A 286 -14.56 8.16 -3.03
CA ILE A 286 -13.97 7.16 -3.93
C ILE A 286 -14.20 5.74 -3.42
N ILE A 287 -13.96 5.53 -2.11
CA ILE A 287 -14.24 4.31 -1.34
C ILE A 287 -14.50 4.74 0.12
N TYR A 288 -15.66 4.40 0.69
CA TYR A 288 -15.94 4.65 2.11
C TYR A 288 -15.07 3.75 3.00
N GLY A 289 -14.85 4.15 4.24
CA GLY A 289 -14.38 3.22 5.27
C GLY A 289 -13.95 3.94 6.52
#